data_AF-A0A9D5PSD0-F1
#
_entry.id   AF-A0A9D5PSD0-F1
#
_cell.length_a   1.000
_cell.length_b   1.000
_cell.length_c   1.000
_cell.angle_alpha   90.00
_cell.angle_beta   90.00
_cell.angle_gamma   90.00
#
_symmetry.space_group_name_H-M   'P 1'
#
loop_
_entity.id
_entity.type
_entity.pdbx_description
1 polymer ?
#
loop_
_entity_poly.entity_id
_entity_poly.type
_entity_poly.pdbx_seq_one_letter_code
_entity_poly.pdbx_strand_id
1 'polypeptide(L)'
;MGYQLHDSQINQIGLSKNTIVLNFSEGFWATNEQGKMTEQLKNCEIVFEIDRNGFPIEDFISVRISKKSGFYKTVSLSKFLDLLKKSPFDVYMEYDCSFANRKMLQVHSNRLLIRAEIFIDDIKNVEYIYD
;
A
#
# COMPACT_ATOMS: atom_id res chain seq x y z
N MET A 1 -15.60 -15.43 4.97
CA MET A 1 -14.13 -15.39 5.12
C MET A 1 -13.71 -13.96 4.90
N GLY A 2 -13.00 -13.36 5.85
CA GLY A 2 -12.52 -11.98 5.75
C GLY A 2 -11.02 -11.94 5.46
N TYR A 3 -10.50 -10.78 5.10
CA TYR A 3 -9.06 -10.59 4.85
C TYR A 3 -8.55 -9.38 5.63
N GLN A 4 -7.32 -9.45 6.10
CA GLN A 4 -6.66 -8.35 6.81
C GLN A 4 -5.29 -8.07 6.19
N LEU A 5 -5.02 -6.79 5.94
CA LEU A 5 -3.76 -6.30 5.35
C LEU A 5 -2.65 -6.09 6.41
N HIS A 6 -2.98 -6.21 7.70
CA HIS A 6 -2.01 -6.05 8.78
C HIS A 6 -0.91 -7.11 8.67
N ASP A 7 0.35 -6.71 8.90
CA ASP A 7 1.55 -7.54 8.73
C ASP A 7 1.80 -8.03 7.29
N SER A 8 1.08 -7.48 6.29
CA SER A 8 1.43 -7.72 4.88
C SER A 8 2.64 -6.88 4.48
N GLN A 9 3.47 -7.41 3.59
CA GLN A 9 4.75 -6.84 3.25
C GLN A 9 4.79 -6.33 1.81
N ILE A 10 4.74 -5.01 1.62
CA ILE A 10 4.90 -4.39 0.31
C ILE A 10 6.35 -4.52 -0.14
N ASN A 11 6.55 -5.13 -1.32
CA ASN A 11 7.87 -5.27 -1.93
C ASN A 11 7.99 -4.53 -3.27
N GLN A 12 6.88 -4.29 -3.96
CA GLN A 12 6.88 -3.62 -5.26
C GLN A 12 5.60 -2.79 -5.47
N ILE A 13 5.77 -1.68 -6.19
CA ILE A 13 4.67 -0.86 -6.69
C ILE A 13 4.81 -0.78 -8.21
N GLY A 14 3.80 -1.25 -8.92
CA GLY A 14 3.67 -1.15 -10.36
C GLY A 14 2.76 0.00 -10.74
N LEU A 15 3.12 0.70 -11.83
CA LEU A 15 2.28 1.70 -12.47
C LEU A 15 1.96 1.24 -13.88
N SER A 16 0.68 1.27 -14.24
CA SER A 16 0.22 1.03 -15.60
C SER A 16 -0.55 2.23 -16.12
N LYS A 17 -1.19 2.10 -17.30
CA LYS A 17 -1.98 3.18 -17.88
C LYS A 17 -2.99 3.75 -16.89
N ASN A 18 -3.86 2.95 -16.28
CA ASN A 18 -4.90 3.47 -15.36
C ASN A 18 -4.87 2.80 -13.99
N THR A 19 -3.80 2.06 -13.68
CA THR A 19 -3.75 1.29 -12.43
C THR A 19 -2.46 1.53 -11.66
N ILE A 20 -2.62 1.52 -10.33
CA ILE A 20 -1.54 1.40 -9.37
C ILE A 20 -1.65 0.01 -8.76
N VAL A 21 -0.56 -0.76 -8.76
CA VAL A 21 -0.54 -2.13 -8.25
C VAL A 21 0.43 -2.22 -7.08
N LEU A 22 -0.06 -2.57 -5.90
CA LEU A 22 0.78 -2.89 -4.75
C LEU A 22 0.97 -4.40 -4.69
N ASN A 23 2.22 -4.85 -4.70
CA ASN A 23 2.58 -6.27 -4.60
C ASN A 23 3.03 -6.58 -3.19
N PHE A 24 2.63 -7.74 -2.70
CA PHE A 24 2.90 -8.20 -1.34
C PHE A 24 3.62 -9.56 -1.35
N SER A 25 4.86 -9.59 -0.85
CA SER A 25 5.64 -10.84 -0.71
C SER A 25 5.08 -11.73 0.40
N GLU A 26 4.67 -11.11 1.50
CA GLU A 26 3.90 -11.72 2.57
C GLU A 26 2.53 -11.05 2.54
N GLY A 27 1.52 -11.78 2.08
CA GLY A 27 0.22 -11.23 1.67
C GLY A 27 -0.77 -11.10 2.82
N PHE A 28 -2.05 -11.19 2.48
CA PHE A 28 -3.14 -10.92 3.42
C PHE A 28 -3.36 -12.08 4.38
N TRP A 29 -3.79 -11.79 5.59
CA TRP A 29 -4.27 -12.80 6.51
C TRP A 29 -5.70 -13.17 6.20
N ALA A 30 -5.94 -14.44 5.89
CA ALA A 30 -7.26 -15.01 5.83
C ALA A 30 -7.85 -15.13 7.25
N THR A 31 -9.08 -14.70 7.44
CA THR A 31 -9.81 -14.79 8.71
C THR A 31 -11.03 -15.68 8.61
N ASN A 32 -11.23 -16.50 9.66
CA ASN A 32 -12.44 -17.30 9.80
C ASN A 32 -13.67 -16.42 10.15
N GLU A 33 -14.85 -17.02 10.30
CA GLU A 33 -16.10 -16.29 10.63
C GLU A 33 -16.04 -15.54 11.98
N GLN A 34 -15.11 -15.89 12.85
CA GLN A 34 -14.87 -15.25 14.15
C GLN A 34 -13.81 -14.14 14.08
N GLY A 35 -13.30 -13.84 12.88
CA GLY A 35 -12.24 -12.85 12.67
C GLY A 35 -10.83 -13.31 13.08
N LYS A 36 -10.65 -14.60 13.40
CA LYS A 36 -9.34 -15.15 13.77
C LYS A 36 -8.51 -15.38 12.52
N MET A 37 -7.28 -14.88 12.52
CA MET A 37 -6.27 -15.16 11.48
C MET A 37 -5.97 -16.67 11.41
N THR A 38 -5.99 -17.20 10.19
CA THR A 38 -5.85 -18.64 9.93
C THR A 38 -4.61 -18.95 9.12
N GLU A 39 -4.42 -18.23 8.01
CA GLU A 39 -3.32 -18.42 7.07
C GLU A 39 -2.92 -17.08 6.49
N GLN A 40 -1.62 -16.89 6.28
CA GLN A 40 -1.08 -15.76 5.53
C GLN A 40 -0.89 -16.17 4.07
N LEU A 41 -1.63 -15.51 3.19
CA LEU A 41 -1.53 -15.71 1.75
C LEU A 41 -0.20 -15.16 1.25
N LYS A 42 0.27 -15.65 0.10
CA LYS A 42 1.53 -15.21 -0.52
C LYS A 42 1.24 -14.62 -1.89
N ASN A 43 2.16 -13.79 -2.38
CA ASN A 43 2.09 -13.17 -3.70
C ASN A 43 0.75 -12.45 -3.98
N CYS A 44 0.24 -11.71 -3.00
CA CYS A 44 -1.01 -10.98 -3.18
C CYS A 44 -0.78 -9.64 -3.87
N GLU A 45 -1.81 -9.15 -4.54
CA GLU A 45 -1.82 -7.82 -5.15
C GLU A 45 -3.04 -7.02 -4.70
N ILE A 46 -2.87 -5.71 -4.59
CA ILE A 46 -4.00 -4.77 -4.58
C ILE A 46 -3.88 -3.90 -5.83
N VAL A 47 -4.91 -3.96 -6.66
CA VAL A 47 -5.03 -3.19 -7.89
C VAL A 47 -6.00 -2.04 -7.66
N PHE A 48 -5.50 -0.83 -7.80
CA PHE A 48 -6.30 0.39 -7.74
C PHE A 48 -6.54 0.89 -9.17
N GLU A 49 -7.79 0.92 -9.60
CA GLU A 49 -8.19 1.61 -10.84
C GLU A 49 -8.41 3.09 -10.52
N ILE A 50 -7.73 3.96 -11.27
CA ILE A 50 -7.73 5.41 -11.05
C ILE A 50 -8.45 6.12 -12.18
N ASP A 51 -9.36 7.05 -11.84
CA ASP A 51 -9.90 7.98 -12.82
C ASP A 51 -8.92 9.13 -13.07
N ARG A 52 -8.04 8.93 -14.04
CA ARG A 52 -6.92 9.85 -14.30
C ARG A 52 -7.33 11.23 -14.80
N ASN A 53 -8.52 11.39 -15.38
CA ASN A 53 -8.94 12.65 -16.01
C ASN A 53 -7.86 13.33 -16.90
N GLY A 54 -7.00 12.54 -17.54
CA GLY A 54 -5.89 12.99 -18.41
C GLY A 54 -4.54 13.27 -17.72
N PHE A 55 -4.46 13.21 -16.39
CA PHE A 55 -3.22 13.46 -15.63
C PHE A 55 -2.29 12.22 -15.57
N PRO A 56 -0.97 12.39 -15.41
CA PRO A 56 -0.02 11.30 -15.13
C PRO A 56 -0.47 10.41 -13.96
N ILE A 57 -0.24 9.09 -14.04
CA ILE A 57 -0.67 8.16 -12.98
C ILE A 57 0.09 8.40 -11.67
N GLU A 58 1.30 8.91 -11.77
CA GLU A 58 2.19 9.26 -10.67
C GLU A 58 1.62 10.38 -9.78
N ASP A 59 0.74 11.22 -10.32
CA ASP A 59 0.14 12.33 -9.57
C ASP A 59 -0.92 11.85 -8.56
N PHE A 60 -1.41 10.62 -8.72
CA PHE A 60 -2.42 9.99 -7.86
C PHE A 60 -1.82 9.15 -6.74
N ILE A 61 -0.50 9.16 -6.60
CA ILE A 61 0.20 8.51 -5.51
C ILE A 61 1.16 9.48 -4.85
N SER A 62 0.97 9.68 -3.55
CA SER A 62 1.89 10.51 -2.75
C SER A 62 2.45 9.72 -1.59
N VAL A 63 3.72 9.99 -1.28
CA VAL A 63 4.43 9.29 -0.20
C VAL A 63 5.01 10.30 0.77
N ARG A 64 4.75 10.08 2.06
CA ARG A 64 5.41 10.80 3.15
C ARG A 64 6.24 9.82 3.94
N ILE A 65 7.43 10.22 4.36
CA ILE A 65 8.31 9.38 5.19
C ILE A 65 8.68 10.07 6.49
N SER A 66 8.90 9.26 7.52
CA SER A 66 9.35 9.69 8.83
C SER A 66 10.48 8.78 9.33
N LYS A 67 11.56 9.39 9.82
CA LYS A 67 12.66 8.70 10.55
C LYS A 67 12.61 8.96 12.05
N LYS A 68 11.75 9.88 12.49
CA LYS A 68 11.60 10.32 13.88
C LYS A 68 10.13 10.59 14.12
N SER A 69 9.60 10.07 15.22
CA SER A 69 8.19 10.21 15.59
C SER A 69 7.71 11.67 15.44
N GLY A 70 6.55 11.86 14.82
CA GLY A 70 5.89 13.16 14.69
C GLY A 70 6.33 14.03 13.50
N PHE A 71 7.38 13.67 12.75
CA PHE A 71 7.85 14.48 11.62
C PHE A 71 7.82 13.69 10.31
N TYR A 72 6.90 14.07 9.42
CA TYR A 72 6.78 13.53 8.07
C TYR A 72 7.32 14.50 7.02
N LYS A 73 7.99 13.96 6.01
CA LYS A 73 8.43 14.70 4.82
C LYS A 73 7.90 14.01 3.58
N THR A 74 7.27 14.77 2.69
CA THR A 74 6.89 14.28 1.37
C THR A 74 8.15 13.94 0.57
N VAL A 75 8.11 12.81 -0.14
CA VAL A 75 9.16 12.37 -1.06
C VAL A 75 8.54 12.02 -2.41
N SER A 76 9.36 12.08 -3.47
CA SER A 76 8.92 11.57 -4.77
C SER A 76 8.67 10.07 -4.69
N LEU A 77 7.74 9.58 -5.52
CA LEU A 77 7.50 8.16 -5.67
C LEU A 77 8.79 7.42 -6.04
N SER A 78 9.58 7.94 -6.99
CA SER A 78 10.86 7.37 -7.40
C SER A 78 11.80 7.10 -6.22
N LYS A 79 11.91 8.05 -5.29
CA LYS A 79 12.72 7.90 -4.09
C LYS A 79 12.17 6.81 -3.17
N PHE A 80 10.86 6.67 -3.06
CA PHE A 80 10.25 5.60 -2.29
C PHE A 80 10.48 4.23 -2.92
N LEU A 81 10.36 4.11 -4.25
CA LEU A 81 10.67 2.88 -4.98
C LEU A 81 12.12 2.44 -4.76
N ASP A 82 13.07 3.38 -4.69
CA ASP A 82 14.46 3.07 -4.37
C ASP A 82 14.68 2.61 -2.92
N LEU A 83 13.79 2.98 -1.99
CA LEU A 83 13.79 2.45 -0.63
C LEU A 83 13.21 1.03 -0.59
N LEU A 84 12.12 0.78 -1.32
CA LEU A 84 11.51 -0.55 -1.46
C LEU A 84 12.50 -1.59 -2.00
N LYS A 85 13.34 -1.21 -2.97
CA LYS A 85 14.42 -2.09 -3.48
C LYS A 85 15.46 -2.48 -2.41
N LYS A 86 15.63 -1.68 -1.35
CA LYS A 86 16.60 -1.92 -0.27
C LYS A 86 16.02 -2.73 0.88
N SER A 87 14.73 -2.54 1.13
CA SER A 87 13.99 -3.25 2.17
C SER A 87 12.51 -3.21 1.83
N PRO A 88 11.79 -4.32 2.05
CA PRO A 88 10.35 -4.27 2.04
C PRO A 88 9.80 -3.40 3.19
N PHE A 89 8.52 -3.07 3.09
CA PHE A 89 7.78 -2.30 4.07
C PHE A 89 6.53 -3.06 4.54
N ASP A 90 6.43 -3.26 5.84
CA ASP A 90 5.33 -3.98 6.48
C ASP A 90 4.18 -3.00 6.77
N VAL A 91 2.97 -3.36 6.33
CA VAL A 91 1.74 -2.61 6.59
C VAL A 91 1.32 -2.81 8.03
N TYR A 92 1.13 -1.71 8.75
CA TYR A 92 0.64 -1.74 10.13
C TYR A 92 -0.72 -1.05 10.28
N MET A 93 -1.12 -0.22 9.32
CA MET A 93 -2.42 0.42 9.30
C MET A 93 -2.87 0.70 7.88
N GLU A 94 -4.17 0.54 7.65
CA GLU A 94 -4.84 1.01 6.44
C GLU A 94 -6.03 1.89 6.81
N TYR A 95 -6.35 2.83 5.95
CA TYR A 95 -7.49 3.72 6.11
C TYR A 95 -8.12 4.05 4.76
N ASP A 96 -9.44 3.89 4.69
CA ASP A 96 -10.27 4.21 3.54
C ASP A 96 -11.04 5.51 3.79
N CYS A 97 -10.87 6.49 2.91
CA CYS A 97 -11.62 7.75 2.94
C CYS A 97 -12.59 7.79 1.75
N SER A 98 -13.84 7.38 1.97
CA SER A 98 -14.87 7.36 0.93
C SER A 98 -15.20 8.75 0.39
N PHE A 99 -15.17 9.79 1.22
CA PHE A 99 -15.43 11.16 0.79
C PHE A 99 -14.37 11.68 -0.21
N ALA A 100 -13.11 11.25 -0.06
CA ALA A 100 -11.99 11.68 -0.90
C ALA A 100 -11.57 10.63 -1.93
N ASN A 101 -12.31 9.52 -2.08
CA ASN A 101 -11.94 8.36 -2.89
C ASN A 101 -10.46 7.95 -2.71
N ARG A 102 -10.01 7.90 -1.46
CA ARG A 102 -8.59 7.77 -1.10
C ARG A 102 -8.33 6.55 -0.23
N LYS A 103 -7.25 5.83 -0.54
CA LYS A 103 -6.64 4.83 0.34
C LYS A 103 -5.39 5.42 0.98
N MET A 104 -5.19 5.17 2.26
CA MET A 104 -3.94 5.45 2.95
C MET A 104 -3.41 4.17 3.59
N LEU A 105 -2.15 3.85 3.33
CA LEU A 105 -1.42 2.78 4.00
C LEU A 105 -0.30 3.39 4.83
N GLN A 106 -0.28 3.08 6.12
CA GLN A 106 0.89 3.32 6.93
C GLN A 106 1.75 2.06 6.99
N VAL A 107 3.01 2.22 6.63
CA VAL A 107 3.96 1.14 6.47
C VAL A 107 5.26 1.46 7.17
N HIS A 108 6.04 0.43 7.51
CA HIS A 108 7.33 0.61 8.17
C HIS A 108 8.37 -0.36 7.64
N SER A 109 9.62 0.07 7.61
CA SER A 109 10.76 -0.80 7.30
C SER A 109 11.64 -0.91 8.54
N ASN A 110 11.67 -2.10 9.14
CA ASN A 110 12.51 -2.41 10.29
C ASN A 110 14.01 -2.28 9.98
N ARG A 111 14.42 -2.64 8.76
CA ARG A 111 15.82 -2.52 8.31
C ARG A 111 16.26 -1.07 8.12
N LEU A 112 15.39 -0.21 7.58
CA LEU A 112 15.73 1.18 7.30
C LEU A 112 15.39 2.14 8.45
N LEU A 113 14.63 1.67 9.44
CA LEU A 113 14.06 2.47 10.53
C LEU A 113 13.25 3.67 10.00
N ILE A 114 12.43 3.41 8.97
CA ILE A 114 11.59 4.42 8.30
C ILE A 114 10.14 4.00 8.45
N ARG A 115 9.27 4.96 8.78
CA ARG A 115 7.82 4.87 8.59
C ARG A 115 7.44 5.63 7.33
N ALA A 116 6.46 5.15 6.59
CA ALA A 116 5.92 5.84 5.44
C ALA A 116 4.38 5.82 5.45
N GLU A 117 3.79 6.88 4.92
CA GLU A 117 2.38 6.95 4.59
C GLU A 117 2.29 7.02 3.06
N ILE A 118 1.59 6.05 2.48
CA ILE A 118 1.32 5.98 1.04
C ILE A 118 -0.15 6.36 0.88
N PHE A 119 -0.42 7.39 0.09
CA PHE A 119 -1.76 7.83 -0.26
C PHE A 119 -2.00 7.53 -1.73
N ILE A 120 -3.14 6.91 -2.03
CA ILE A 120 -3.64 6.66 -3.38
C ILE A 120 -4.97 7.40 -3.52
N ASP A 121 -5.06 8.27 -4.50
CA ASP A 121 -6.14 9.24 -4.70
C ASP A 121 -7.02 8.91 -5.92
N ASP A 122 -8.26 9.43 -5.94
CA ASP A 122 -9.23 9.28 -7.03
C ASP A 122 -9.46 7.83 -7.49
N ILE A 123 -9.58 6.95 -6.49
CA ILE A 123 -9.82 5.53 -6.68
C ILE A 123 -11.25 5.32 -7.20
N LYS A 124 -11.35 4.72 -8.39
CA LYS A 124 -12.61 4.28 -8.99
C LYS A 124 -12.99 2.87 -8.54
N ASN A 125 -12.01 1.98 -8.47
CA ASN A 125 -12.22 0.59 -8.07
C ASN A 125 -10.98 0.03 -7.34
N VAL A 126 -11.21 -0.93 -6.44
CA VAL A 126 -10.14 -1.67 -5.76
C VAL A 126 -10.40 -3.16 -5.95
N GLU A 127 -9.40 -3.87 -6.45
CA GLU A 127 -9.42 -5.32 -6.58
C GLU A 127 -8.30 -5.93 -5.74
N TYR A 128 -8.65 -6.97 -4.98
CA TYR A 128 -7.73 -7.74 -4.16
C TYR A 128 -7.50 -9.08 -4.85
N ILE A 129 -6.28 -9.35 -5.27
CA ILE A 129 -5.89 -10.59 -5.94
C ILE A 129 -5.05 -11.41 -4.97
N TYR A 130 -5.43 -12.67 -4.81
CA TYR A 130 -4.78 -13.62 -3.93
C TYR A 130 -4.79 -15.00 -4.60
N ASP A 131 -3.68 -15.73 -4.41
CA ASP A 131 -3.55 -17.14 -4.78
C ASP A 131 -4.22 -18.06 -3.76
#